data_AF-A0A395JTS9-F1
#
_entry.id   AF-A0A395JTS9-F1
#
_cell.length_a   1.000
_cell.length_b   1.000
_cell.length_c   1.000
_cell.angle_alpha   90.00
_cell.angle_beta   90.00
_cell.angle_gamma   90.00
#
_symmetry.space_group_name_H-M   'P 1'
#
loop_
_entity.id
_entity.type
_entity.pdbx_description
1 polymer ?
#
loop_
_entity_poly.entity_id
_entity_poly.type
_entity_poly.pdbx_seq_one_letter_code
_entity_poly.pdbx_strand_id
1 'polypeptide(L)'
;MAFIHVDDLKELALRKIGRNVLNFQKIEGMLKQFVGASNFQSPVSKVSETLVQRKMSIENKTMGVLAKEYFKSFDRSVEDIHKYPEGRDEPWVSLSFKIDNEDSSLAQQKAAFSFLVSERNRLIHHMLMGFDAASDPSCRALIIELDKQDEMIQREHRNLYTLLKVFDEASAVLVSELTQEQAKKIKR
;
A
#
# COMPACT_ATOMS: atom_id res chain seq x y z
N MET A 1 -3.45 -35.76 -25.60
CA MET A 1 -3.68 -34.32 -25.84
C MET A 1 -5.11 -34.02 -25.42
N ALA A 2 -5.32 -33.47 -24.23
CA ALA A 2 -6.68 -33.16 -23.76
C ALA A 2 -7.16 -31.87 -24.45
N PHE A 3 -8.27 -31.96 -25.17
CA PHE A 3 -8.98 -30.81 -25.71
C PHE A 3 -9.54 -30.01 -24.52
N ILE A 4 -8.96 -28.84 -24.28
CA ILE A 4 -9.52 -27.85 -23.34
C ILE A 4 -10.75 -27.26 -24.04
N HIS A 5 -11.93 -27.36 -23.43
CA HIS A 5 -13.16 -26.82 -23.99
C HIS A 5 -13.09 -25.28 -23.96
N VAL A 6 -13.74 -24.59 -24.91
CA VAL A 6 -13.80 -23.11 -24.96
C VAL A 6 -14.26 -22.51 -23.62
N ASP A 7 -15.20 -23.18 -22.95
CA ASP A 7 -15.70 -22.78 -21.64
C ASP A 7 -14.62 -22.80 -20.54
N ASP A 8 -13.66 -23.73 -20.62
CA ASP A 8 -12.55 -23.83 -19.67
C ASP A 8 -11.58 -22.65 -19.83
N LEU A 9 -11.33 -22.19 -21.07
CA LEU A 9 -10.44 -21.06 -21.34
C LEU A 9 -11.06 -19.74 -20.90
N LYS A 10 -12.35 -19.55 -21.17
CA LYS A 10 -13.10 -18.40 -20.69
C LYS A 10 -13.10 -18.33 -19.17
N GLU A 11 -13.44 -19.44 -18.51
CA GLU A 11 -13.48 -19.48 -17.04
C GLU A 11 -12.09 -19.21 -16.44
N LEU A 12 -11.04 -19.80 -17.02
CA LEU A 12 -9.67 -19.56 -16.59
C LEU A 12 -9.25 -18.09 -16.75
N ALA A 13 -9.60 -17.45 -17.87
CA ALA A 13 -9.33 -16.04 -18.10
C ALA A 13 -10.04 -15.17 -17.05
N LEU A 14 -11.34 -15.40 -16.81
CA LEU A 14 -12.11 -14.66 -15.79
C LEU A 14 -11.54 -14.83 -14.38
N ARG A 15 -11.14 -16.06 -14.01
CA ARG A 15 -10.48 -16.33 -12.72
C ARG A 15 -9.17 -15.55 -12.58
N LYS A 16 -8.36 -15.49 -13.64
CA LYS A 16 -7.08 -14.75 -13.63
C LYS A 16 -7.28 -13.24 -13.62
N ILE A 17 -8.32 -12.70 -14.27
CA ILE A 17 -8.71 -11.30 -14.12
C ILE A 17 -9.01 -11.01 -12.65
N GLY A 18 -9.85 -11.83 -12.02
CA GLY A 18 -10.19 -11.71 -10.61
C GLY A 18 -8.97 -11.76 -9.70
N ARG A 19 -8.05 -12.71 -9.92
CA ARG A 19 -6.78 -12.83 -9.19
C ARG A 19 -5.97 -11.52 -9.28
N ASN A 20 -5.72 -11.02 -10.48
CA ASN A 20 -4.88 -9.84 -10.68
C ASN A 20 -5.52 -8.58 -10.08
N VAL A 21 -6.83 -8.38 -10.30
CA VAL A 21 -7.59 -7.27 -9.70
C VAL A 21 -7.52 -7.34 -8.17
N LEU A 22 -7.77 -8.51 -7.58
CA LEU A 22 -7.68 -8.71 -6.13
C LEU A 22 -6.28 -8.38 -5.60
N ASN A 23 -5.23 -8.81 -6.29
CA ASN A 23 -3.86 -8.55 -5.85
C ASN A 23 -3.50 -7.06 -5.92
N PHE A 24 -3.96 -6.32 -6.95
CA PHE A 24 -3.86 -4.86 -6.97
C PHE A 24 -4.62 -4.19 -5.81
N GLN A 25 -5.83 -4.68 -5.49
CA GLN A 25 -6.61 -4.14 -4.37
C GLN A 25 -5.94 -4.40 -3.01
N LYS A 26 -5.28 -5.57 -2.84
CA LYS A 26 -4.48 -5.85 -1.63
C LYS A 26 -3.32 -4.87 -1.48
N ILE A 27 -2.60 -4.58 -2.56
CA ILE A 27 -1.54 -3.57 -2.56
C ILE A 27 -2.09 -2.19 -2.20
N GLU A 28 -3.22 -1.78 -2.78
CA GLU A 28 -3.88 -0.53 -2.43
C GLU A 28 -4.25 -0.47 -0.94
N GLY A 29 -4.83 -1.55 -0.40
CA GLY A 29 -5.16 -1.67 1.03
C GLY A 29 -3.94 -1.54 1.95
N MET A 30 -2.83 -2.20 1.60
CA MET A 30 -1.58 -2.08 2.35
C MET A 30 -1.03 -0.65 2.33
N LEU A 31 -1.12 0.04 1.19
CA LEU A 31 -0.72 1.45 1.11
C LEU A 31 -1.62 2.34 1.96
N LYS A 32 -2.94 2.10 1.97
CA LYS A 32 -3.86 2.84 2.84
C LYS A 32 -3.44 2.67 4.30
N GLN A 33 -3.22 1.44 4.76
CA GLN A 33 -2.79 1.20 6.14
C GLN A 33 -1.50 1.98 6.47
N PHE A 34 -0.49 1.90 5.61
CA PHE A 34 0.78 2.58 5.84
C PHE A 34 0.65 4.11 5.82
N VAL A 35 0.07 4.70 4.78
CA VAL A 35 -0.04 6.16 4.63
C VAL A 35 -0.94 6.78 5.71
N GLY A 36 -1.99 6.06 6.13
CA GLY A 36 -2.92 6.54 7.15
C GLY A 36 -2.29 6.66 8.53
N ALA A 37 -1.41 5.70 8.87
CA ALA A 37 -0.81 5.59 10.20
C ALA A 37 0.61 6.17 10.31
N SER A 38 1.32 6.38 9.19
CA SER A 38 2.67 6.96 9.19
C SER A 38 2.65 8.50 9.13
N ASN A 39 3.77 9.11 9.52
CA ASN A 39 4.10 10.52 9.24
C ASN A 39 3.00 11.51 9.67
N PHE A 40 2.73 11.55 10.98
CA PHE A 40 1.73 12.43 11.59
C PHE A 40 2.29 13.20 12.79
N GLN A 41 1.61 14.29 13.12
CA GLN A 41 1.80 15.03 14.36
C GLN A 41 0.43 15.32 14.97
N SER A 42 0.34 15.28 16.30
CA SER A 42 -0.89 15.53 17.02
C SER A 42 -0.59 16.01 18.44
N PRO A 43 -1.44 16.86 19.03
CA PRO A 43 -1.51 16.96 20.49
C PRO A 43 -1.79 15.58 21.09
N VAL A 44 -1.23 15.30 22.27
CA VAL A 44 -1.37 13.98 22.92
C VAL A 44 -2.84 13.63 23.16
N SER A 45 -3.68 14.61 23.52
CA SER A 45 -5.12 14.42 23.73
C SER A 45 -5.89 13.98 22.48
N LYS A 46 -5.36 14.25 21.27
CA LYS A 46 -6.05 14.07 19.98
C LYS A 46 -5.43 13.01 19.07
N VAL A 47 -4.52 12.17 19.57
CA VAL A 47 -3.83 11.16 18.75
C VAL A 47 -4.81 10.22 18.07
N SER A 48 -5.74 9.65 18.84
CA SER A 48 -6.76 8.71 18.31
C SER A 48 -7.63 9.38 17.24
N GLU A 49 -8.14 10.58 17.51
CA GLU A 49 -8.95 11.34 16.56
C GLU A 49 -8.16 11.65 15.28
N THR A 50 -6.91 12.08 15.40
CA THR A 50 -6.04 12.38 14.26
C THR A 50 -5.84 11.16 13.38
N LEU A 51 -5.57 9.98 13.96
CA LEU A 51 -5.41 8.74 13.20
C LEU A 51 -6.69 8.31 12.49
N VAL A 52 -7.85 8.44 13.15
CA VAL A 52 -9.15 8.17 12.54
C VAL A 52 -9.41 9.10 11.36
N GLN A 53 -9.22 10.41 11.54
CA GLN A 53 -9.43 11.40 10.47
C GLN A 53 -8.49 11.16 9.28
N ARG A 54 -7.23 10.81 9.56
CA ARG A 54 -6.28 10.44 8.51
C ARG A 54 -6.75 9.20 7.75
N LYS A 55 -7.16 8.14 8.44
CA LYS A 55 -7.72 6.93 7.82
C LYS A 55 -8.93 7.26 6.94
N MET A 56 -9.85 8.07 7.42
CA MET A 56 -11.02 8.50 6.63
C MET A 56 -10.60 9.29 5.38
N SER A 57 -9.57 10.15 5.49
CA SER A 57 -9.09 10.95 4.36
C SER A 57 -8.47 10.12 3.24
N ILE A 58 -7.95 8.92 3.54
CA ILE A 58 -7.28 8.05 2.57
C ILE A 58 -8.15 6.91 2.05
N GLU A 59 -9.27 6.61 2.72
CA GLU A 59 -10.11 5.44 2.45
C GLU A 59 -10.54 5.36 0.98
N ASN A 60 -10.87 6.50 0.38
CA ASN A 60 -11.34 6.60 -1.01
C ASN A 60 -10.21 6.95 -2.01
N LYS A 61 -8.95 7.03 -1.57
CA LYS A 61 -7.83 7.31 -2.47
C LYS A 61 -7.43 6.05 -3.23
N THR A 62 -7.15 6.22 -4.51
CA THR A 62 -6.68 5.14 -5.38
C THR A 62 -5.19 4.87 -5.19
N MET A 63 -4.73 3.69 -5.60
CA MET A 63 -3.32 3.28 -5.54
C MET A 63 -2.37 4.32 -6.13
N GLY A 64 -2.75 4.99 -7.23
CA GLY A 64 -1.93 6.03 -7.85
C GLY A 64 -1.76 7.29 -6.98
N VAL A 65 -2.81 7.68 -6.25
CA VAL A 65 -2.72 8.80 -5.29
C VAL A 65 -1.93 8.37 -4.05
N LEU A 66 -2.20 7.18 -3.53
CA LEU A 66 -1.52 6.64 -2.35
C LEU A 66 -0.02 6.45 -2.59
N ALA A 67 0.39 5.98 -3.78
CA ALA A 67 1.80 5.88 -4.14
C ALA A 67 2.50 7.25 -4.09
N LYS A 68 1.85 8.30 -4.61
CA LYS A 68 2.39 9.67 -4.52
C LYS A 68 2.53 10.14 -3.08
N GLU A 69 1.53 9.88 -2.23
CA GLU A 69 1.58 10.25 -0.81
C GLU A 69 2.64 9.48 -0.04
N TYR A 70 2.78 8.18 -0.32
CA TYR A 70 3.84 7.33 0.19
C TYR A 70 5.22 7.90 -0.15
N PHE A 71 5.48 8.27 -1.41
CA PHE A 71 6.80 8.83 -1.75
C PHE A 71 7.03 10.25 -1.28
N LYS A 72 5.97 11.07 -1.16
CA LYS A 72 6.07 12.42 -0.61
C LYS A 72 6.60 12.42 0.82
N SER A 73 6.37 11.36 1.61
CA SER A 73 6.96 11.28 2.94
C SER A 73 8.47 11.08 2.95
N PHE A 74 9.06 10.51 1.89
CA PHE A 74 10.51 10.38 1.74
C PHE A 74 11.18 11.67 1.31
N ASP A 75 10.46 12.52 0.58
CA ASP A 75 10.96 13.80 0.08
C ASP A 75 10.88 14.93 1.15
N ARG A 76 10.18 14.70 2.27
CA ARG A 76 10.17 15.64 3.42
C ARG A 76 11.40 15.43 4.30
N SER A 77 12.02 16.53 4.73
CA SER A 77 13.05 16.45 5.77
C SER A 77 12.42 15.95 7.07
N VAL A 78 13.15 15.12 7.81
CA VAL A 78 12.69 14.63 9.11
C VAL A 78 12.47 15.83 10.04
N GLU A 79 13.31 16.86 9.93
CA GLU A 79 13.16 18.11 10.67
C GLU A 79 11.81 18.80 10.40
N ASP A 80 11.31 18.80 9.16
CA ASP A 80 10.03 19.44 8.83
C ASP A 80 8.82 18.70 9.42
N ILE A 81 8.89 17.38 9.58
CA ILE A 81 7.82 16.58 10.20
C ILE A 81 7.75 16.85 11.71
N HIS A 82 8.88 17.18 12.33
CA HIS A 82 8.99 17.45 13.76
C HIS A 82 8.92 18.94 14.12
N LYS A 83 8.59 19.82 13.16
CA LYS A 83 8.28 21.22 13.43
C LYS A 83 6.88 21.37 14.00
N TYR A 84 6.83 21.44 15.31
CA TYR A 84 5.59 21.67 16.04
C TYR A 84 5.11 23.13 15.92
N PRO A 85 3.80 23.40 16.08
CA PRO A 85 3.30 24.76 16.18
C PRO A 85 3.92 25.54 17.35
N GLU A 86 4.06 26.86 17.20
CA GLU A 86 4.40 27.77 18.30
C GLU A 86 3.19 27.99 19.22
N GLY A 87 3.42 28.27 20.51
CA GLY A 87 2.34 28.56 21.47
C GLY A 87 1.49 27.34 21.86
N ARG A 88 2.12 26.18 22.10
CA ARG A 88 1.41 24.95 22.48
C ARG A 88 1.00 24.96 23.95
N ASP A 89 -0.28 24.73 24.20
CA ASP A 89 -0.84 24.60 25.56
C ASP A 89 -0.75 23.17 26.13
N GLU A 90 -0.36 22.19 25.31
CA GLU A 90 -0.20 20.79 25.72
C GLU A 90 0.99 20.10 25.01
N PRO A 91 1.46 18.93 25.50
CA PRO A 91 2.46 18.12 24.80
C PRO A 91 1.96 17.61 23.44
N TRP A 92 2.89 17.50 22.49
CA TRP A 92 2.62 16.96 21.15
C TRP A 92 3.44 15.70 20.91
N VAL A 93 2.87 14.77 20.15
CA VAL A 93 3.56 13.62 19.60
C VAL A 93 3.72 13.81 18.10
N SER A 94 4.85 13.39 17.58
CA SER A 94 5.07 13.24 16.15
C SER A 94 5.70 11.87 15.88
N LEU A 95 5.24 11.23 14.82
CA LEU A 95 5.77 9.95 14.35
C LEU A 95 6.18 10.13 12.90
N SER A 96 7.45 9.90 12.61
CA SER A 96 7.98 9.76 11.27
C SER A 96 8.49 8.34 11.09
N PHE A 97 8.11 7.70 9.99
CA PHE A 97 8.57 6.35 9.68
C PHE A 97 9.11 6.33 8.25
N LYS A 98 10.40 5.99 8.16
CA LYS A 98 11.14 5.88 6.91
C LYS A 98 11.90 4.56 6.96
N ILE A 99 11.83 3.81 5.87
CA ILE A 99 12.65 2.62 5.68
C ILE A 99 13.69 2.97 4.64
N ASP A 100 14.95 2.87 5.03
CA ASP A 100 16.10 2.98 4.15
C ASP A 100 16.60 1.56 3.88
N ASN A 101 16.57 1.14 2.63
CA ASN A 101 17.05 -0.17 2.21
C ASN A 101 18.28 0.04 1.34
N GLU A 102 19.46 -0.39 1.82
CA GLU A 102 20.71 -0.31 1.05
C GLU A 102 20.61 -1.01 -0.31
N ASP A 103 19.81 -2.08 -0.41
CA ASP A 103 19.65 -2.90 -1.62
C ASP A 103 18.64 -2.33 -2.65
N SER A 104 17.81 -1.35 -2.29
CA SER A 104 16.82 -0.77 -3.22
C SER A 104 16.79 0.74 -3.14
N SER A 105 17.34 1.41 -4.15
CA SER A 105 17.24 2.87 -4.27
C SER A 105 15.76 3.32 -4.23
N LEU A 106 15.47 4.46 -3.60
CA LEU A 106 14.17 5.13 -3.67
C LEU A 106 13.65 5.27 -5.12
N ALA A 107 14.57 5.43 -6.08
CA ALA A 107 14.23 5.48 -7.51
C ALA A 107 13.66 4.14 -8.03
N GLN A 108 14.20 3.01 -7.59
CA GLN A 108 13.72 1.68 -7.96
C GLN A 108 12.33 1.43 -7.37
N GLN A 109 12.10 1.82 -6.12
CA GLN A 109 10.77 1.74 -5.51
C GLN A 109 9.75 2.64 -6.22
N LYS A 110 10.12 3.90 -6.51
CA LYS A 110 9.28 4.82 -7.31
C LYS A 110 8.92 4.21 -8.67
N ALA A 111 9.89 3.58 -9.35
CA ALA A 111 9.68 2.89 -10.62
C ALA A 111 8.74 1.68 -10.48
N ALA A 112 8.94 0.84 -9.46
CA ALA A 112 8.09 -0.32 -9.20
C ALA A 112 6.62 0.06 -8.95
N PHE A 113 6.39 1.11 -8.16
CA PHE A 113 5.03 1.60 -7.91
C PHE A 113 4.40 2.24 -9.15
N SER A 114 5.18 3.02 -9.91
CA SER A 114 4.71 3.57 -11.19
C SER A 114 4.29 2.44 -12.13
N PHE A 115 5.06 1.36 -12.16
CA PHE A 115 4.77 0.16 -12.94
C PHE A 115 3.47 -0.53 -12.48
N LEU A 116 3.24 -0.71 -11.18
CA LEU A 116 1.99 -1.26 -10.67
C LEU A 116 0.77 -0.43 -11.06
N VAL A 117 0.89 0.91 -10.98
CA VAL A 117 -0.18 1.83 -11.37
C VAL A 117 -0.46 1.73 -12.87
N SER A 118 0.57 1.69 -13.71
CA SER A 118 0.39 1.53 -15.15
C SER A 118 -0.23 0.17 -15.49
N GLU A 119 0.21 -0.91 -14.85
CA GLU A 119 -0.31 -2.26 -15.12
C GLU A 119 -1.75 -2.44 -14.67
N ARG A 120 -2.13 -1.88 -13.51
CA ARG A 120 -3.53 -1.84 -13.08
C ARG A 120 -4.39 -1.12 -14.11
N ASN A 121 -3.93 0.05 -14.57
CA ASN A 121 -4.68 0.82 -15.57
C ASN A 121 -4.71 0.11 -16.92
N ARG A 122 -3.63 -0.56 -17.33
CA ARG A 122 -3.58 -1.39 -18.53
C ARG A 122 -4.59 -2.54 -18.46
N LEU A 123 -4.66 -3.24 -17.33
CA LEU A 123 -5.65 -4.28 -17.13
C LEU A 123 -7.07 -3.71 -17.28
N ILE A 124 -7.43 -2.71 -16.47
CA ILE A 124 -8.80 -2.21 -16.38
C ILE A 124 -9.24 -1.46 -17.65
N HIS A 125 -8.37 -0.63 -18.23
CA HIS A 125 -8.74 0.26 -19.33
C HIS A 125 -8.30 -0.22 -20.71
N HIS A 126 -7.40 -1.18 -20.84
CA HIS A 126 -6.94 -1.65 -22.16
C HIS A 126 -7.27 -3.13 -22.38
N MET A 127 -6.80 -3.99 -21.48
CA MET A 127 -6.95 -5.44 -21.65
C MET A 127 -8.41 -5.87 -21.56
N LEU A 128 -9.17 -5.35 -20.59
CA LEU A 128 -10.57 -5.72 -20.41
C LEU A 128 -11.52 -5.13 -21.47
N MET A 129 -11.21 -3.96 -22.04
CA MET A 129 -12.06 -3.35 -23.07
C MET A 129 -12.01 -4.11 -24.41
N GLY A 130 -10.86 -4.71 -24.74
CA GLY A 130 -10.67 -5.49 -25.97
C GLY A 130 -10.86 -7.00 -25.81
N PHE A 131 -11.23 -7.46 -24.61
CA PHE A 131 -11.36 -8.88 -24.32
C PHE A 131 -12.66 -9.45 -24.90
N ASP A 132 -12.54 -10.51 -25.70
CA ASP A 132 -13.67 -11.28 -26.23
C ASP A 132 -13.69 -12.66 -25.58
N ALA A 133 -14.64 -12.86 -24.65
CA ALA A 133 -14.79 -14.10 -23.91
C ALA A 133 -15.30 -15.28 -24.76
N ALA A 134 -15.78 -15.05 -25.98
CA ALA A 134 -16.18 -16.10 -26.92
C ALA A 134 -15.04 -16.52 -27.86
N SER A 135 -13.90 -15.83 -27.83
CA SER A 135 -12.75 -16.07 -28.70
C SER A 135 -11.63 -16.79 -27.98
N ASP A 136 -11.38 -18.04 -28.36
CA ASP A 136 -10.27 -18.86 -27.86
C ASP A 136 -8.90 -18.15 -27.95
N PRO A 137 -8.52 -17.53 -29.10
CA PRO A 137 -7.30 -16.75 -29.19
C PRO A 137 -7.26 -15.58 -28.21
N SER A 138 -8.39 -14.88 -28.00
CA SER A 138 -8.49 -13.75 -27.07
C SER A 138 -8.30 -14.22 -25.62
N CYS A 139 -8.99 -15.30 -25.21
CA CYS A 139 -8.83 -15.93 -23.90
C CYS A 139 -7.38 -16.36 -23.64
N ARG A 140 -6.74 -17.06 -24.59
CA ARG A 140 -5.35 -17.52 -24.44
C ARG A 140 -4.37 -16.36 -24.33
N ALA A 141 -4.50 -15.35 -25.19
CA ALA A 141 -3.64 -14.16 -25.15
C ALA A 141 -3.76 -13.44 -23.80
N LEU A 142 -4.99 -13.25 -23.31
CA LEU A 142 -5.24 -12.60 -22.03
C LEU A 142 -4.68 -13.41 -20.85
N ILE A 143 -4.86 -14.73 -20.84
CA ILE A 143 -4.31 -15.62 -19.80
C ILE A 143 -2.79 -15.45 -19.67
N ILE A 144 -2.07 -15.49 -20.80
CA ILE A 144 -0.61 -15.34 -20.84
C ILE A 144 -0.19 -13.99 -20.25
N GLU A 145 -0.87 -12.91 -20.65
CA GLU A 145 -0.56 -11.57 -20.14
C GLU A 145 -0.88 -11.42 -18.65
N LEU A 146 -1.99 -12.00 -18.17
CA LEU A 146 -2.35 -11.98 -16.76
C LEU A 146 -1.37 -12.77 -15.90
N ASP A 147 -0.81 -13.87 -16.38
CA ASP A 147 0.20 -14.63 -15.65
C ASP A 147 1.52 -13.87 -15.51
N LYS A 148 2.02 -13.28 -16.59
CA LYS A 148 3.19 -12.39 -16.53
C LYS A 148 2.96 -11.24 -15.55
N GLN A 149 1.77 -10.63 -15.63
CA GLN A 149 1.42 -9.51 -14.75
C GLN A 149 1.36 -9.94 -13.28
N ASP A 150 0.81 -11.12 -12.97
CA ASP A 150 0.72 -11.64 -11.59
C ASP A 150 2.11 -11.88 -10.98
N GLU A 151 3.08 -12.42 -11.71
CA GLU A 151 4.44 -12.60 -11.20
C GLU A 151 5.04 -11.29 -10.66
N MET A 152 4.83 -10.20 -11.40
CA MET A 152 5.30 -8.87 -11.02
C MET A 152 4.51 -8.31 -9.84
N ILE A 153 3.18 -8.45 -9.84
CA ILE A 153 2.33 -8.02 -8.72
C ILE A 153 2.74 -8.75 -7.44
N GLN A 154 2.97 -10.07 -7.50
CA GLN A 154 3.35 -10.88 -6.34
C GLN A 154 4.69 -10.45 -5.74
N ARG A 155 5.66 -10.07 -6.59
CA ARG A 155 6.94 -9.53 -6.11
C ARG A 155 6.73 -8.27 -5.29
N GLU A 156 6.00 -7.29 -5.82
CA GLU A 156 5.79 -6.02 -5.11
C GLU A 156 4.85 -6.16 -3.92
N HIS A 157 3.87 -7.06 -3.99
CA HIS A 157 3.03 -7.41 -2.85
C HIS A 157 3.88 -7.94 -1.69
N ARG A 158 4.84 -8.85 -1.94
CA ARG A 158 5.74 -9.34 -0.89
C ARG A 158 6.61 -8.22 -0.31
N ASN A 159 7.16 -7.35 -1.15
CA ASN A 159 7.97 -6.23 -0.71
C ASN A 159 7.17 -5.31 0.24
N LEU A 160 5.97 -4.90 -0.17
CA LEU A 160 5.11 -4.03 0.61
C LEU A 160 4.56 -4.71 1.87
N TYR A 161 4.26 -6.00 1.79
CA TYR A 161 3.81 -6.78 2.95
C TYR A 161 4.90 -6.85 4.04
N THR A 162 6.14 -7.13 3.65
CA THR A 162 7.28 -7.13 4.59
C THR A 162 7.44 -5.76 5.24
N LEU A 163 7.36 -4.69 4.45
CA LEU A 163 7.41 -3.31 4.94
C LEU A 163 6.32 -3.03 5.99
N LEU A 164 5.08 -3.41 5.67
CA LEU A 164 3.94 -3.18 6.54
C LEU A 164 4.02 -3.99 7.83
N LYS A 165 4.52 -5.23 7.75
CA LYS A 165 4.76 -6.06 8.92
C LYS A 165 5.78 -5.42 9.86
N VAL A 166 6.90 -4.91 9.32
CA VAL A 166 7.91 -4.20 10.13
C VAL A 166 7.31 -2.94 10.77
N PHE A 167 6.48 -2.20 10.03
CA PHE A 167 5.79 -1.02 10.56
C PHE A 167 4.82 -1.36 11.71
N ASP A 168 4.02 -2.42 11.56
CA ASP A 168 3.06 -2.87 12.57
C ASP A 168 3.80 -3.37 13.83
N GLU A 169 4.88 -4.13 13.66
CA GLU A 169 5.72 -4.61 14.77
C GLU A 169 6.37 -3.44 15.53
N ALA A 170 6.97 -2.48 14.82
CA ALA A 170 7.57 -1.30 15.41
C ALA A 170 6.53 -0.46 16.18
N SER A 171 5.32 -0.31 15.60
CA SER A 171 4.22 0.40 16.24
C SER A 171 3.76 -0.29 17.53
N ALA A 172 3.66 -1.62 17.53
CA ALA A 172 3.28 -2.38 18.72
C ALA A 172 4.31 -2.24 19.86
N VAL A 173 5.60 -2.28 19.54
CA VAL A 173 6.68 -2.07 20.52
C VAL A 173 6.58 -0.67 21.13
N LEU A 174 6.46 0.37 20.31
CA LEU A 174 6.33 1.76 20.78
C LEU A 174 5.13 1.94 21.72
N VAL A 175 3.97 1.37 21.37
CA VAL A 175 2.77 1.45 22.23
C VAL A 175 3.00 0.76 23.57
N SER A 176 3.66 -0.40 23.58
CA SER A 176 3.95 -1.13 24.82
C SER A 176 4.90 -0.35 25.76
N GLU A 177 5.99 0.23 25.24
CA GLU A 177 6.96 1.01 26.00
C GLU A 177 6.32 2.28 26.60
N LEU A 178 5.53 3.01 25.81
CA LEU A 178 4.81 4.20 26.28
C LEU A 178 3.84 3.85 27.41
N THR A 179 3.14 2.72 27.30
CA THR A 179 2.18 2.28 28.32
C THR A 179 2.89 1.88 29.62
N GLN A 180 4.04 1.20 29.53
CA GLN A 180 4.83 0.83 30.71
C GLN A 180 5.43 2.05 31.42
N GLU A 181 5.95 3.03 30.69
CA GLU A 181 6.48 4.27 31.28
C GLU A 181 5.39 5.11 31.97
N GLN A 182 4.19 5.17 31.39
CA GLN A 182 3.04 5.82 32.04
C GLN A 182 2.63 5.08 33.34
N ALA A 183 2.61 3.75 33.33
CA ALA A 183 2.28 2.95 34.51
C ALA A 183 3.31 3.10 35.65
N LYS A 184 4.59 3.31 35.34
CA LYS A 184 5.63 3.59 36.32
C LYS A 184 5.49 4.99 36.94
N LYS A 185 5.06 5.99 36.16
CA LYS A 185 4.83 7.37 36.65
C LYS A 185 3.63 7.49 37.58
N ILE A 186 2.60 6.66 37.41
CA ILE A 186 1.41 6.64 38.30
C ILE A 186 1.71 5.96 39.65
N LYS A 187 2.76 5.13 39.73
CA LYS A 187 3.18 4.42 40.96
C LYS A 187 4.22 5.17 41.81
N ARG A 188 4.56 6.41 41.47
CA ARG A 188 5.41 7.31 42.25
C ARG A 188 4.57 8.47 42.77
#